data_AF-A0A074VTG1-F1
#
_entry.id   AF-A0A074VTG1-F1
#
_cell.length_a   1.000
_cell.length_b   1.000
_cell.length_c   1.000
_cell.angle_alpha   90.00
_cell.angle_beta   90.00
_cell.angle_gamma   90.00
#
_symmetry.space_group_name_H-M   'P 1'
#
loop_
_entity.id
_entity.type
_entity.pdbx_description
1 polymer ?
#
loop_
_entity_poly.entity_id
_entity_poly.type
_entity_poly.pdbx_seq_one_letter_code
_entity_poly.pdbx_strand_id
1 'polypeptide(L)' 'LSANQAQCSADNAACKGACEDAYNTCRTTRGPDGLSANMAQCAADYAACLGENPF' A
#
# COMPACT_ATOMS: atom_id res chain seq x y z
N LEU A 1 -3.52 7.04 -16.57
CA LEU A 1 -2.38 6.29 -16.00
C LEU A 1 -2.94 5.29 -14.99
N SER A 2 -3.00 4.00 -15.34
CA SER A 2 -3.45 2.96 -14.41
C SER A 2 -2.36 1.89 -14.32
N ALA A 3 -1.32 2.17 -13.53
CA ALA A 3 -0.43 1.14 -13.04
C ALA A 3 -1.12 0.51 -11.82
N ASN A 4 -1.99 -0.47 -12.05
CA ASN A 4 -2.65 -1.19 -10.95
C ASN A 4 -2.20 -2.65 -10.95
N GLN A 5 -1.41 -2.96 -9.92
CA GLN A 5 -1.31 -4.25 -9.22
C GLN A 5 -0.53 -5.39 -9.90
N ALA A 6 -0.47 -5.47 -11.24
CA ALA A 6 0.18 -6.62 -11.89
C ALA A 6 1.71 -6.48 -12.09
N GLN A 7 2.32 -5.32 -11.83
CA GLN A 7 3.72 -5.04 -12.22
C GLN A 7 4.75 -5.27 -11.11
N CYS A 8 4.33 -5.54 -9.86
CA CYS A 8 5.24 -5.78 -8.74
C CYS A 8 5.60 -7.28 -8.56
N SER A 9 5.55 -8.09 -9.63
CA SER A 9 5.93 -9.49 -9.54
C SER A 9 7.44 -9.64 -9.30
N ALA A 10 7.78 -10.01 -8.06
CA ALA A 10 9.01 -10.65 -7.57
C ALA A 10 10.37 -9.92 -7.68
N ASP A 11 10.66 -9.14 -8.73
CA ASP A 11 12.05 -8.69 -8.99
C ASP A 11 12.35 -7.21 -8.73
N ASN A 12 11.41 -6.43 -8.19
CA ASN A 12 11.55 -4.98 -8.20
C ASN A 12 11.52 -4.39 -6.79
N ALA A 13 12.68 -4.30 -6.14
CA ALA A 13 12.85 -3.63 -4.84
C ALA A 13 12.25 -2.20 -4.82
N ALA A 14 12.22 -1.53 -5.98
CA ALA A 14 11.55 -0.24 -6.15
C ALA A 14 10.02 -0.32 -5.98
N CYS A 15 9.39 -1.42 -6.41
CA CYS A 15 7.96 -1.69 -6.15
C CYS A 15 7.70 -1.87 -4.66
N LYS A 16 8.53 -2.64 -3.96
CA LYS A 16 8.39 -2.85 -2.52
C LYS A 16 8.50 -1.53 -1.75
N GLY A 17 9.48 -0.69 -2.10
CA GLY A 17 9.61 0.65 -1.53
C GLY A 17 8.40 1.54 -1.79
N ALA A 18 7.86 1.56 -3.02
CA ALA A 18 6.66 2.32 -3.33
C ALA A 18 5.41 1.82 -2.58
N CYS A 19 5.26 0.49 -2.43
CA CYS A 19 4.19 -0.11 -1.64
C CYS A 19 4.34 0.24 -0.14
N GLU A 20 5.55 0.20 0.41
CA GLU A 20 5.83 0.59 1.80
C GLU A 20 5.56 2.08 2.04
N ASP A 21 5.95 2.95 1.11
CA ASP A 21 5.69 4.40 1.18
C ASP A 21 4.19 4.69 1.16
N ALA A 22 3.43 3.99 0.30
CA ALA A 22 1.98 4.09 0.26
C ALA A 22 1.33 3.60 1.57
N TYR A 23 1.83 2.48 2.11
CA TYR A 23 1.38 1.94 3.40
C TYR A 23 1.65 2.90 4.56
N ASN A 24 2.86 3.47 4.64
CA ASN A 24 3.24 4.43 5.66
C ASN A 24 2.46 5.74 5.54
N THR A 25 2.24 6.20 4.30
CA THR A 25 1.41 7.37 4.03
C THR A 25 -0.03 7.12 4.48
N CYS A 26 -0.62 5.97 4.14
CA CYS A 26 -1.96 5.59 4.57
C CYS A 26 -2.08 5.64 6.09
N ARG A 27 -1.12 5.05 6.82
CA ARG A 27 -1.15 4.98 8.30
C ARG A 27 -0.95 6.32 9.00
N THR A 28 -0.29 7.28 8.36
CA THR A 28 0.03 8.58 8.95
C THR A 28 -0.92 9.68 8.49
N THR A 29 -1.61 9.48 7.37
CA THR A 29 -2.60 10.42 6.83
C THR A 29 -3.89 10.29 7.65
N ARG A 30 -4.38 11.43 8.16
CA ARG A 30 -5.75 11.54 8.64
C ARG A 30 -6.66 11.87 7.47
N GLY A 31 -7.81 11.21 7.43
CA GLY A 31 -8.84 11.50 6.44
C GLY A 31 -9.39 12.93 6.58
N PRO A 32 -10.17 13.39 5.58
CA PRO A 32 -10.84 14.70 5.64
C PRO A 32 -11.84 14.82 6.80
N ASP A 33 -12.26 13.70 7.37
CA ASP A 33 -13.04 13.57 8.60
C ASP A 33 -12.19 13.75 9.89
N GLY A 34 -10.88 13.94 9.76
CA GLY A 34 -9.95 14.04 10.87
C GLY A 34 -9.69 12.70 11.58
N LEU A 35 -10.20 11.58 11.06
CA LEU A 35 -10.00 10.25 11.64
C LEU A 35 -8.69 9.63 11.11
N SER A 36 -8.09 8.77 11.93
CA SER A 36 -6.97 7.95 11.48
C SER A 36 -7.44 7.02 10.37
N ALA A 37 -6.59 6.79 9.35
CA ALA A 37 -6.92 5.83 8.30
C ALA A 37 -7.26 4.45 8.87
N ASN A 38 -8.13 3.73 8.17
CA ASN A 38 -8.44 2.36 8.53
C ASN A 38 -7.20 1.48 8.29
N MET A 39 -6.56 1.03 9.37
CA MET A 39 -5.34 0.24 9.32
C MET A 39 -5.53 -1.09 8.56
N ALA A 40 -6.72 -1.68 8.62
CA ALA A 40 -7.03 -2.89 7.85
C ALA A 40 -7.09 -2.62 6.35
N GLN A 41 -7.60 -1.44 5.94
CA GLN A 41 -7.59 -1.04 4.54
C GLN A 41 -6.16 -0.77 4.06
N CYS A 42 -5.34 -0.05 4.85
CA CYS A 42 -3.94 0.17 4.51
C CYS A 42 -3.17 -1.14 4.32
N ALA A 43 -3.41 -2.13 5.18
CA ALA A 43 -2.81 -3.46 5.08
C ALA A 43 -3.29 -4.23 3.84
N ALA A 44 -4.59 -4.16 3.52
CA ALA A 44 -5.15 -4.77 2.32
C ALA A 44 -4.59 -4.16 1.03
N ASP A 45 -4.45 -2.83 0.98
CA ASP A 45 -3.87 -2.12 -0.16
C ASP A 45 -2.37 -2.44 -0.31
N TYR A 46 -1.65 -2.56 0.81
CA TYR A 46 -0.24 -2.99 0.81
C TYR A 46 -0.08 -4.42 0.28
N ALA A 47 -0.90 -5.36 0.77
CA ALA A 47 -0.90 -6.74 0.30
C ALA A 47 -1.28 -6.83 -1.19
N ALA A 48 -2.28 -6.06 -1.64
CA ALA A 48 -2.66 -5.98 -3.05
C ALA A 48 -1.54 -5.37 -3.91
N CYS A 49 -0.77 -4.42 -3.38
CA CYS A 49 0.38 -3.82 -4.04
C CYS A 49 1.54 -4.81 -4.20
N LEU A 50 1.80 -5.63 -3.19
CA LEU A 50 2.82 -6.69 -3.24
C LEU A 50 2.38 -7.91 -4.06
N GLY A 51 1.07 -8.12 -4.21
CA GLY A 51 0.52 -9.34 -4.82
C GLY A 51 0.58 -10.57 -3.89
N GLU A 52 0.96 -10.37 -2.62
CA GLU A 52 1.00 -11.37 -1.57
C GLU A 52 0.57 -10.74 -0.24
N ASN A 53 0.04 -11.53 0.70
CA ASN A 53 -0.28 -11.03 2.04
C ASN A 53 0.93 -11.19 2.96
N PRO A 54 1.56 -10.09 3.44
CA PRO A 54 2.72 -10.14 4.32
C PRO A 54 2.38 -10.22 5.82
N PHE A 55 1.09 -10.31 6.18
CA PHE A 55 0.59 -10.30 7.57
C PHE A 55 0.06 -11.65 8.03
#